data_AF-A0A9E4CCQ1-F1
#
_entry.id   AF-A0A9E4CCQ1-F1
#
_cell.length_a   1.000
_cell.length_b   1.000
_cell.length_c   1.000
_cell.angle_alpha   90.00
_cell.angle_beta   90.00
_cell.angle_gamma   90.00
#
_symmetry.space_group_name_H-M   'P 1'
#
loop_
_entity.id
_entity.type
_entity.pdbx_description
1 polymer ?
#
loop_
_entity_poly.entity_id
_entity_poly.type
_entity_poly.pdbx_seq_one_letter_code
_entity_poly.pdbx_strand_id
1 'polypeptide(L)'
;REKIHNEAFNVGRPEENYRIRDVAQIVVETVPGSRVEFAEGAEPDARCYRVDSSKLANTLPEYQPQWTVRKGAQELYNIYQQLGLELDDFEGPRYRRISQIKALIESGRLDTNFRWRELVHA
;
A
#
# COMPACT_ATOMS: atom_id res chain seq x y z
N ARG A 1 -10.92 -14.46 -26.25
CA ARG A 1 -12.28 -14.19 -25.73
C ARG A 1 -12.82 -15.37 -24.94
N GLU A 2 -12.84 -16.58 -25.50
CA GLU A 2 -13.38 -17.79 -24.81
C GLU A 2 -12.77 -18.04 -23.43
N LYS A 3 -11.45 -17.91 -23.26
CA LYS A 3 -10.78 -18.19 -21.97
C LYS A 3 -10.94 -17.11 -20.90
N ILE A 4 -11.41 -15.91 -21.23
CA ILE A 4 -11.30 -14.72 -20.34
C ILE A 4 -12.61 -13.94 -20.16
N HIS A 5 -13.58 -14.11 -21.05
CA HIS A 5 -14.80 -13.32 -21.03
C HIS A 5 -15.66 -13.70 -19.82
N ASN A 6 -16.03 -12.71 -19.01
CA ASN A 6 -16.86 -12.88 -17.81
C ASN A 6 -16.23 -13.78 -16.72
N GLU A 7 -14.92 -13.95 -16.76
CA GLU A 7 -14.18 -14.74 -15.77
C GLU A 7 -13.53 -13.82 -14.74
N ALA A 8 -13.73 -14.10 -13.46
CA ALA A 8 -12.98 -13.47 -12.38
C ALA A 8 -11.63 -14.17 -12.20
N PHE A 9 -10.55 -13.39 -12.07
CA PHE A 9 -9.21 -13.88 -11.79
C PHE A 9 -8.60 -13.12 -10.61
N ASN A 10 -8.01 -13.87 -9.69
CA ASN A 10 -7.04 -13.32 -8.76
C ASN A 10 -5.71 -13.14 -9.49
N VAL A 11 -5.16 -11.92 -9.45
CA VAL A 11 -3.92 -11.59 -10.17
C VAL A 11 -2.74 -11.67 -9.22
N GLY A 12 -1.84 -12.61 -9.48
CA GLY A 12 -0.64 -12.81 -8.68
C GLY A 12 0.01 -14.17 -8.92
N ARG A 13 1.05 -14.46 -8.15
CA ARG A 13 1.74 -15.75 -8.14
C ARG A 13 1.51 -16.43 -6.79
N PRO A 14 1.21 -17.74 -6.73
CA PRO A 14 1.03 -18.44 -5.45
C PRO A 14 2.23 -18.30 -4.52
N GLU A 15 3.44 -18.24 -5.09
CA GLU A 15 4.72 -18.08 -4.38
C GLU A 15 4.90 -16.69 -3.77
N GLU A 16 4.13 -15.70 -4.22
CA GLU A 16 4.18 -14.31 -3.72
C GLU A 16 3.15 -14.05 -2.60
N ASN A 17 2.68 -15.12 -1.93
CA ASN A 17 1.95 -15.01 -0.67
C ASN A 17 2.93 -15.02 0.51
N TYR A 18 2.94 -13.95 1.30
CA TYR A 18 3.85 -13.78 2.44
C TYR A 18 3.08 -13.57 3.74
N ARG A 19 3.70 -13.95 4.87
CA ARG A 19 3.26 -13.41 6.17
C ARG A 19 3.78 -11.98 6.30
N ILE A 20 3.06 -11.13 7.04
CA ILE A 20 3.46 -9.73 7.22
C ILE A 20 4.89 -9.58 7.78
N ARG A 21 5.31 -10.50 8.67
CA ARG A 21 6.69 -10.53 9.20
C ARG A 21 7.74 -10.82 8.11
N ASP A 22 7.39 -11.65 7.13
CA ASP A 22 8.29 -12.01 6.04
C ASP A 22 8.43 -10.78 5.10
N VAL A 23 7.34 -10.03 4.88
CA VAL A 23 7.39 -8.74 4.18
C VAL A 23 8.21 -7.70 4.94
N ALA A 24 8.05 -7.58 6.25
CA ALA A 24 8.84 -6.66 7.08
C ALA A 24 10.35 -6.95 6.99
N GLN A 25 10.71 -8.23 6.95
CA GLN A 25 12.10 -8.64 6.75
C GLN A 25 12.64 -8.23 5.37
N ILE A 26 11.84 -8.37 4.30
CA ILE A 26 12.21 -7.88 2.96
C ILE A 26 12.48 -6.36 3.00
N VAL A 27 11.66 -5.59 3.71
CA VAL A 27 11.86 -4.14 3.86
C VAL A 27 13.18 -3.83 4.57
N VAL A 28 13.53 -4.56 5.63
CA VAL A 28 14.82 -4.38 6.33
C VAL A 28 16.01 -4.68 5.43
N GLU A 29 15.91 -5.73 4.60
CA GLU A 29 16.95 -6.06 3.63
C GLU A 29 17.09 -4.99 2.52
N THR A 30 16.01 -4.26 2.22
CA THR A 30 15.98 -3.22 1.19
C THR A 30 16.40 -1.84 1.69
N VAL A 31 16.07 -1.47 2.93
CA VAL A 31 16.26 -0.12 3.47
C VAL A 31 17.40 -0.10 4.49
N PRO A 32 18.59 0.42 4.13
CA PRO A 32 19.75 0.44 5.03
C PRO A 32 19.47 1.14 6.36
N GLY A 33 19.89 0.52 7.46
CA GLY A 33 19.73 1.08 8.81
C GLY A 33 18.32 0.95 9.40
N SER A 34 17.37 0.38 8.68
CA SER A 34 16.05 0.06 9.22
C SER A 34 16.08 -1.22 10.07
N ARG A 35 15.11 -1.36 10.97
CA ARG A 35 14.93 -2.54 11.83
C ARG A 35 13.46 -2.86 11.99
N VAL A 36 13.13 -4.14 12.19
CA VAL A 36 11.78 -4.55 12.57
C VAL A 36 11.66 -4.50 14.09
N GLU A 37 10.62 -3.83 14.58
CA GLU A 37 10.21 -3.89 15.98
C GLU A 37 8.81 -4.50 16.08
N PHE A 38 8.61 -5.38 17.05
CA PHE A 38 7.30 -5.93 17.38
C PHE A 38 6.81 -5.24 18.65
N ALA A 39 5.60 -4.68 18.61
CA ALA A 39 5.03 -4.00 19.76
C ALA A 39 4.83 -4.98 20.93
N GLU A 40 5.13 -4.53 22.14
CA GLU A 40 4.89 -5.30 23.36
C GLU A 40 3.38 -5.57 23.51
N GLY A 41 3.00 -6.84 23.69
CA GLY A 41 1.60 -7.25 23.73
C GLY A 41 0.91 -7.30 22.37
N ALA A 42 1.65 -7.29 21.25
CA ALA A 42 1.05 -7.50 19.93
C ALA A 42 0.43 -8.91 19.82
N GLU A 43 -0.89 -8.96 19.67
CA GLU A 43 -1.61 -10.19 19.37
C GLU A 43 -1.35 -10.65 17.93
N PRO A 44 -1.38 -11.98 17.66
CA PRO A 44 -1.30 -12.49 16.30
C PRO A 44 -2.38 -11.86 15.41
N ASP A 45 -1.96 -11.36 14.25
CA ASP A 45 -2.91 -10.88 13.25
C ASP A 45 -3.74 -12.06 12.73
N ALA A 46 -5.01 -12.11 13.12
CA ALA A 46 -5.94 -13.15 12.70
C ALA A 46 -6.34 -13.04 11.23
N ARG A 47 -6.01 -11.93 10.55
CA ARG A 47 -6.36 -11.73 9.14
C ARG A 47 -5.44 -12.58 8.27
N CYS A 48 -6.05 -13.30 7.33
CA CYS A 48 -5.34 -14.06 6.32
C CYS A 48 -5.77 -13.56 4.94
N TYR A 49 -4.87 -12.87 4.24
CA TYR A 49 -5.08 -12.39 2.87
C TYR A 49 -4.42 -13.31 1.84
N ARG A 50 -4.29 -14.61 2.14
CA ARG A 50 -3.75 -15.57 1.16
C ARG A 50 -4.72 -15.68 0.00
N VAL A 51 -4.24 -15.38 -1.20
CA VAL A 51 -5.05 -15.43 -2.43
C VAL A 51 -4.60 -16.61 -3.27
N ASP A 52 -5.56 -17.40 -3.75
CA ASP A 52 -5.33 -18.44 -4.74
C ASP A 52 -5.45 -17.85 -6.16
N SER A 53 -4.31 -17.73 -6.85
CA SER A 53 -4.21 -17.29 -8.24
C SER A 53 -3.99 -18.44 -9.23
N SER A 54 -4.19 -19.71 -8.82
CA SER A 54 -3.98 -20.88 -9.66
C SER A 54 -4.83 -20.85 -10.94
N LYS A 55 -6.04 -20.28 -10.87
CA LYS A 55 -6.90 -20.09 -12.05
C LYS A 55 -6.20 -19.25 -13.12
N LEU A 56 -5.56 -18.14 -12.74
CA LEU A 56 -4.84 -17.28 -13.68
C LEU A 56 -3.68 -18.05 -14.34
N ALA A 57 -2.86 -18.73 -13.53
CA ALA A 57 -1.71 -19.49 -14.02
C ALA A 57 -2.12 -20.62 -14.98
N ASN A 58 -3.22 -21.31 -14.69
CA ASN A 58 -3.74 -22.40 -15.53
C ASN A 58 -4.42 -21.90 -16.81
N THR A 59 -5.18 -20.80 -16.73
CA THR A 59 -5.94 -20.28 -17.87
C THR A 59 -5.08 -19.48 -18.84
N LEU A 60 -4.09 -18.74 -18.32
CA LEU A 60 -3.20 -17.85 -19.08
C LEU A 60 -1.73 -18.13 -18.73
N PRO A 61 -1.17 -19.29 -19.12
CA PRO A 61 0.20 -19.68 -18.74
C PRO A 61 1.29 -18.76 -19.34
N GLU A 62 0.99 -18.08 -20.45
CA GLU A 62 1.90 -17.09 -21.04
C GLU A 62 1.95 -15.78 -20.21
N TYR A 63 0.91 -15.50 -19.41
CA TYR A 63 0.88 -14.34 -18.54
C TYR A 63 1.62 -14.63 -17.23
N GLN A 64 2.80 -14.05 -17.10
CA GLN A 64 3.69 -14.28 -15.96
C GLN A 64 3.93 -12.94 -15.23
N PRO A 65 3.29 -12.68 -14.07
CA PRO A 65 3.49 -11.44 -13.32
C PRO A 65 4.93 -11.24 -12.84
N GLN A 66 5.70 -10.31 -13.42
CA GLN A 66 7.15 -10.25 -13.19
C GLN A 66 7.60 -9.52 -11.91
N TRP A 67 6.68 -8.78 -11.28
CA TRP A 67 6.96 -7.99 -10.08
C TRP A 67 6.77 -8.84 -8.83
N THR A 68 7.80 -8.93 -8.02
CA THR A 68 7.77 -9.60 -6.72
C THR A 68 7.67 -8.56 -5.60
N VAL A 69 7.31 -8.98 -4.39
CA VAL A 69 7.31 -8.10 -3.21
C VAL A 69 8.67 -7.44 -3.00
N ARG A 70 9.77 -8.18 -3.23
CA ARG A 70 11.13 -7.66 -3.13
C ARG A 70 11.45 -6.60 -4.19
N LYS A 71 11.03 -6.80 -5.45
CA LYS A 71 11.18 -5.78 -6.50
C LYS A 71 10.37 -4.53 -6.17
N GLY A 72 9.14 -4.70 -5.68
CA GLY A 72 8.29 -3.60 -5.24
C GLY A 72 8.93 -2.81 -4.09
N ALA A 73 9.46 -3.48 -3.06
CA ALA A 73 10.17 -2.82 -1.97
C ALA A 73 11.36 -1.99 -2.48
N GLN A 74 12.17 -2.56 -3.39
CA GLN A 74 13.32 -1.86 -3.98
C GLN A 74 12.90 -0.65 -4.81
N GLU A 75 11.85 -0.79 -5.63
CA GLU A 75 11.30 0.29 -6.43
C GLU A 75 10.82 1.44 -5.55
N LEU A 76 10.04 1.14 -4.51
CA LEU A 76 9.55 2.15 -3.57
C LEU A 76 10.70 2.87 -2.86
N TYR A 77 11.69 2.13 -2.36
CA TYR A 77 12.87 2.74 -1.72
C TYR A 77 13.59 3.70 -2.68
N ASN A 78 13.84 3.28 -3.91
CA ASN A 78 14.51 4.11 -4.91
C ASN A 78 13.71 5.39 -5.22
N ILE A 79 12.40 5.26 -5.42
CA ILE A 79 11.52 6.40 -5.73
C ILE A 79 11.43 7.36 -4.55
N TYR A 80 11.32 6.86 -3.31
CA TYR A 80 11.26 7.71 -2.12
C TYR A 80 12.55 8.51 -1.91
N GLN A 81 13.71 7.89 -2.18
CA GLN A 81 14.99 8.59 -2.19
C GLN A 81 15.05 9.66 -3.29
N GLN A 82 14.60 9.32 -4.51
CA GLN A 82 14.62 10.24 -5.65
C GLN A 82 13.71 11.45 -5.44
N LEU A 83 12.53 11.25 -4.85
CA LEU A 83 11.56 12.32 -4.59
C LEU A 83 11.89 13.15 -3.34
N GLY A 84 12.87 12.73 -2.54
CA GLY A 84 13.21 13.39 -1.28
C GLY A 84 12.05 13.36 -0.29
N LEU A 85 11.39 12.21 -0.17
CA LEU A 85 10.21 12.06 0.68
C LEU A 85 10.58 12.26 2.16
N GLU A 86 9.98 13.27 2.80
CA GLU A 86 10.28 13.63 4.18
C GLU A 86 9.23 13.10 5.17
N LEU A 87 9.57 13.06 6.46
CA LEU A 87 8.62 12.62 7.49
C LEU A 87 7.38 13.52 7.54
N ASP A 88 7.53 14.82 7.33
CA ASP A 88 6.42 15.78 7.37
C ASP A 88 5.44 15.59 6.21
N ASP A 89 5.89 15.04 5.06
CA ASP A 89 4.98 14.67 3.98
C ASP A 89 3.98 13.60 4.45
N PHE A 90 4.43 12.64 5.26
CA PHE A 90 3.59 11.58 5.82
C PHE A 90 2.81 12.02 7.04
N GLU A 91 3.44 12.68 8.01
CA GLU A 91 2.78 13.03 9.27
C GLU A 91 1.93 14.29 9.18
N GLY A 92 2.26 15.16 8.23
CA GLY A 92 1.54 16.38 7.91
C GLY A 92 0.29 16.17 7.06
N PRO A 93 -0.29 17.26 6.54
CA PRO A 93 -1.58 17.23 5.86
C PRO A 93 -1.54 16.62 4.46
N ARG A 94 -0.35 16.47 3.86
CA ARG A 94 -0.19 16.04 2.47
C ARG A 94 -0.75 14.64 2.21
N TYR A 95 -0.40 13.67 3.06
CA TYR A 95 -0.86 12.27 2.92
C TYR A 95 -1.74 11.78 4.08
N ARG A 96 -1.88 12.52 5.18
CA ARG A 96 -2.83 12.20 6.26
C ARG A 96 -4.10 13.02 6.16
N ARG A 97 -5.19 12.35 5.78
CA ARG A 97 -6.53 12.94 5.67
C ARG A 97 -6.99 13.65 6.94
N ILE A 98 -6.75 13.08 8.11
CA ILE A 98 -7.16 13.71 9.38
C ILE A 98 -6.41 15.03 9.59
N SER A 99 -5.11 15.06 9.33
CA SER A 99 -4.29 16.28 9.42
C SER A 99 -4.77 17.34 8.41
N GLN A 100 -5.07 16.93 7.16
CA GLN A 100 -5.64 17.82 6.14
C GLN A 100 -6.99 18.42 6.56
N ILE A 101 -7.90 17.60 7.10
CA ILE A 101 -9.22 18.07 7.51
C ILE A 101 -9.09 19.08 8.65
N LYS A 102 -8.23 18.83 9.64
CA LYS A 102 -7.95 19.78 10.72
C LYS A 102 -7.43 21.10 10.17
N ALA A 103 -6.44 21.06 9.28
CA ALA A 103 -5.88 22.25 8.64
C ALA A 103 -6.95 23.04 7.84
N LEU A 104 -7.87 22.35 7.16
CA LEU A 104 -8.97 23.00 6.42
C LEU A 104 -10.01 23.66 7.34
N ILE A 105 -10.26 23.09 8.52
CA ILE A 105 -11.14 23.70 9.53
C ILE A 105 -10.45 24.92 10.15
N GLU A 106 -9.18 24.78 10.53
CA GLU A 106 -8.36 25.85 11.13
C GLU A 106 -8.20 27.05 10.17
N SER A 107 -8.02 26.79 8.87
CA SER A 107 -7.98 27.82 7.82
C SER A 107 -9.37 28.36 7.43
N GLY A 108 -10.45 27.88 8.06
CA GLY A 108 -11.81 28.34 7.82
C GLY A 108 -12.41 27.93 6.47
N ARG A 109 -11.74 27.06 5.70
CA ARG A 109 -12.27 26.55 4.42
C ARG A 109 -13.36 25.51 4.63
N LEU A 110 -13.23 24.70 5.68
CA LEU A 110 -14.26 23.78 6.17
C LEU A 110 -14.86 24.29 7.48
N ASP A 111 -16.15 24.02 7.70
CA ASP A 111 -16.77 24.14 9.01
C ASP A 111 -16.57 22.88 9.87
N THR A 112 -17.00 22.93 11.13
CA THR A 112 -16.92 21.81 12.08
C THR A 112 -17.86 20.65 11.75
N ASN A 113 -18.76 20.83 10.76
CA ASN A 113 -19.61 19.79 10.20
C ASN A 113 -19.02 19.23 8.89
N PHE A 114 -17.75 19.54 8.59
CA PHE A 114 -17.01 19.12 7.41
C PHE A 114 -17.61 19.60 6.08
N ARG A 115 -18.27 20.77 6.07
CA ARG A 115 -18.78 21.42 4.85
C ARG A 115 -17.89 22.58 4.42
N TRP A 116 -17.72 22.75 3.12
CA TRP A 116 -17.01 23.91 2.56
C TRP A 116 -17.77 25.20 2.85
N ARG A 117 -17.07 26.22 3.35
CA ARG A 117 -17.66 27.54 3.66
C ARG A 117 -17.76 28.44 2.43
N GLU A 118 -16.86 28.27 1.48
CA GLU A 118 -16.94 28.87 0.15
C GLU A 118 -17.16 27.77 -0.87
N LEU A 119 -18.01 28.05 -1.89
CA LEU A 119 -18.13 27.16 -3.04
C LEU A 119 -16.76 27.10 -3.71
N VAL A 120 -16.09 25.95 -3.62
CA VAL A 120 -14.90 25.69 -4.41
C VAL A 120 -15.33 25.80 -5.86
N HIS A 121 -14.95 26.88 -6.55
CA HIS A 121 -15.16 26.99 -7.98
C HIS A 121 -14.44 25.81 -8.64
N ALA A 122 -15.22 24.99 -9.34
CA ALA A 122 -14.77 23.79 -10.03
C ALA A 122 -13.92 24.15 -11.27
#